data_AF-A0A420MUH9-F1
#
_entry.id   AF-A0A420MUH9-F1
#
_cell.length_a   1.000
_cell.length_b   1.000
_cell.length_c   1.000
_cell.angle_alpha   90.00
_cell.angle_beta   90.00
_cell.angle_gamma   90.00
#
_symmetry.space_group_name_H-M   'P 1'
#
loop_
_entity.id
_entity.type
_entity.pdbx_description
1 polymer ?
#
loop_
_entity_poly.entity_id
_entity_poly.type
_entity_poly.pdbx_seq_one_letter_code
_entity_poly.pdbx_strand_id
1 'polypeptide(L)'
;MIPPDVLMEQPIPPRNPLLSYLGHMPTFEDIHLTRATNSKPTEPAYYHQIFERGIDPDVDDPSKLNDHSELPDVFLCLEDILQYREHVKARIMALYESETPYTDRYIGRALWIVFEHEMGLSLL
;
A
#
# COMPACT_ATOMS: atom_id res chain seq x y z
N MET A 1 14.02 12.70 -0.87
CA MET A 1 12.81 12.49 -1.70
C MET A 1 13.27 12.04 -3.08
N ILE A 2 12.54 11.10 -3.69
CA ILE A 2 12.77 10.67 -5.06
C ILE A 2 12.41 11.84 -6.00
N PRO A 3 13.25 12.20 -6.99
CA PRO A 3 12.93 13.24 -7.95
C PRO A 3 11.63 12.92 -8.73
N PRO A 4 10.72 13.88 -8.94
CA PRO A 4 9.44 13.61 -9.61
C PRO A 4 9.59 13.03 -11.02
N ASP A 5 10.65 13.41 -11.72
CA ASP A 5 10.99 12.98 -13.07
C ASP A 5 11.36 11.50 -13.18
N VAL A 6 11.76 10.86 -12.07
CA VAL A 6 12.12 9.43 -12.06
C VAL A 6 11.01 8.52 -11.49
N LEU A 7 9.88 9.08 -11.06
CA LEU A 7 8.80 8.30 -10.42
C LEU A 7 8.20 7.21 -11.32
N MET A 8 8.24 7.43 -12.64
CA MET A 8 7.78 6.47 -13.64
C MET A 8 8.88 5.52 -14.11
N GLU A 9 10.12 5.68 -13.63
CA GLU A 9 11.19 4.76 -13.99
C GLU A 9 10.96 3.38 -13.37
N GLN A 10 11.40 2.37 -14.11
CA GLN A 10 11.38 0.96 -13.73
C GLN A 10 12.81 0.42 -13.74
N PRO A 11 13.62 0.72 -12.71
CA PRO A 11 15.06 0.42 -12.74
C PRO A 11 15.38 -1.08 -12.82
N ILE A 12 14.44 -1.91 -12.38
CA ILE A 12 14.52 -3.37 -12.43
C ILE A 12 13.34 -3.86 -13.29
N PRO A 13 13.58 -4.49 -14.47
CA PRO A 13 12.52 -4.85 -15.41
C PRO A 13 11.37 -5.72 -14.86
N PRO A 14 11.57 -6.68 -13.93
CA PRO A 14 10.45 -7.40 -13.31
C PRO A 14 9.83 -6.68 -12.10
N ARG A 15 9.99 -5.36 -11.96
CA ARG A 15 9.41 -4.57 -10.86
C ARG A 15 8.49 -3.49 -11.37
N ASN A 16 7.63 -2.96 -10.51
CA ASN A 16 6.79 -1.84 -10.87
C ASN A 16 7.59 -0.52 -10.90
N PRO A 17 7.04 0.54 -11.51
CA PRO A 17 7.61 1.88 -11.41
C PRO A 17 7.71 2.36 -9.95
N LEU A 18 8.67 3.24 -9.65
CA LEU A 18 8.91 3.75 -8.28
C LEU A 18 7.64 4.33 -7.63
N LEU A 19 6.79 5.00 -8.41
CA LEU A 19 5.53 5.58 -7.96
C LEU A 19 4.56 4.54 -7.37
N SER A 20 4.58 3.29 -7.86
CA SER A 20 3.67 2.27 -7.35
C SER A 20 3.92 1.96 -5.88
N TYR A 21 5.18 2.04 -5.44
CA TYR A 21 5.55 1.75 -4.06
C TYR A 21 5.04 2.83 -3.10
N LEU A 22 4.92 4.08 -3.56
CA LEU A 22 4.32 5.17 -2.79
C LEU A 22 2.83 4.95 -2.54
N GLY A 23 2.12 4.37 -3.52
CA GLY A 23 0.70 3.99 -3.37
C GLY A 23 0.50 2.66 -2.63
N HIS A 24 1.46 1.74 -2.75
CA HIS A 24 1.40 0.43 -2.12
C HIS A 24 1.32 0.49 -0.59
N MET A 25 2.19 1.27 0.05
CA MET A 25 2.22 1.37 1.51
C MET A 25 0.87 1.77 2.13
N PRO A 26 0.26 2.93 1.78
CA PRO A 26 -1.03 3.31 2.34
C PRO A 26 -2.17 2.39 1.89
N THR A 27 -2.02 1.70 0.76
CA THR A 27 -3.03 0.72 0.30
C THR A 27 -2.99 -0.54 1.15
N PHE A 28 -1.81 -1.05 1.48
CA PHE A 28 -1.63 -2.19 2.38
C PHE A 28 -2.23 -1.88 3.76
N GLU A 29 -1.89 -0.70 4.30
CA GLU A 29 -2.49 -0.16 5.52
C GLU A 29 -4.02 -0.19 5.46
N ASP A 30 -4.62 0.43 4.44
CA ASP A 30 -6.06 0.58 4.34
C ASP A 30 -6.79 -0.75 4.11
N ILE A 31 -6.23 -1.69 3.34
CA ILE A 31 -6.78 -3.04 3.16
C ILE A 31 -6.88 -3.75 4.50
N HIS A 32 -5.81 -3.74 5.29
CA HIS A 32 -5.79 -4.42 6.58
C HIS A 32 -6.71 -3.75 7.61
N LEU A 33 -6.81 -2.41 7.61
CA LEU A 33 -7.77 -1.69 8.45
C LEU A 33 -9.22 -1.95 8.05
N THR A 34 -9.51 -1.98 6.74
CA THR A 34 -10.84 -2.23 6.19
C THR A 34 -11.34 -3.62 6.59
N ARG A 35 -10.48 -4.63 6.45
CA ARG A 35 -10.77 -5.99 6.93
C ARG A 35 -10.96 -6.00 8.46
N ALA A 36 -10.07 -5.34 9.20
CA ALA A 36 -10.08 -5.31 10.66
C ALA A 36 -11.33 -4.68 11.28
N THR A 37 -11.80 -3.59 10.67
CA THR A 37 -12.91 -2.78 11.17
C THR A 37 -14.25 -3.10 10.50
N ASN A 38 -14.24 -3.99 9.50
CA ASN A 38 -15.39 -4.27 8.64
C ASN A 38 -16.04 -3.00 8.07
N SER A 39 -15.21 -2.01 7.71
CA SER A 39 -15.64 -0.72 7.17
C SER A 39 -15.54 -0.70 5.65
N LYS A 40 -15.84 0.46 5.06
CA LYS A 40 -15.46 0.76 3.68
C LYS A 40 -13.97 1.15 3.59
N PRO A 41 -13.33 0.95 2.43
CA PRO A 41 -12.02 1.51 2.12
C PRO A 41 -11.98 3.04 2.26
N THR A 42 -10.78 3.56 2.50
CA THR A 42 -10.48 4.98 2.28
C THR A 42 -10.63 5.30 0.80
N GLU A 43 -11.22 6.45 0.46
CA GLU A 43 -11.33 6.87 -0.93
C GLU A 43 -9.99 7.44 -1.44
N PRO A 44 -9.61 7.12 -2.70
CA PRO A 44 -10.39 6.35 -3.66
C PRO A 44 -10.23 4.83 -3.49
N ALA A 45 -11.35 4.10 -3.37
CA ALA A 45 -11.32 2.66 -3.08
C ALA A 45 -10.65 1.80 -4.16
N TYR A 46 -10.58 2.27 -5.42
CA TYR A 46 -9.92 1.52 -6.51
C TYR A 46 -8.39 1.42 -6.33
N TYR A 47 -7.79 2.19 -5.43
CA TYR A 47 -6.38 2.03 -5.05
C TYR A 47 -6.08 0.64 -4.50
N HIS A 48 -7.05 -0.02 -3.86
CA HIS A 48 -6.89 -1.43 -3.48
C HIS A 48 -6.60 -2.33 -4.69
N GLN A 49 -7.14 -2.04 -5.87
CA GLN A 49 -6.92 -2.89 -7.05
C GLN A 49 -5.54 -2.66 -7.66
N ILE A 50 -5.13 -1.40 -7.79
CA ILE A 50 -3.91 -1.03 -8.52
C ILE A 50 -2.65 -1.03 -7.67
N PHE A 51 -2.76 -1.00 -6.32
CA PHE A 51 -1.60 -0.93 -5.43
C PHE A 51 -1.49 -2.12 -4.45
N GLU A 52 -2.39 -3.11 -4.46
CA GLU A 52 -2.31 -4.25 -3.52
C GLU A 52 -1.08 -5.12 -3.78
N ARG A 53 -0.70 -5.37 -5.05
CA ARG A 53 0.37 -6.33 -5.40
C ARG A 53 1.40 -5.75 -6.35
N GLY A 54 2.67 -6.00 -6.06
CA GLY A 54 3.77 -5.81 -7.01
C GLY A 54 3.92 -6.97 -7.99
N ILE A 55 4.79 -6.80 -8.98
CA ILE A 55 5.23 -7.93 -9.82
C ILE A 55 6.14 -8.85 -9.02
N ASP A 56 5.79 -10.14 -9.02
CA ASP A 56 6.52 -11.22 -8.38
C ASP A 56 6.82 -12.32 -9.41
N PRO A 57 8.07 -12.45 -9.88
CA PRO A 57 8.46 -13.53 -10.78
C PRO A 57 8.43 -14.89 -10.06
N ASP A 58 8.06 -15.94 -10.78
CA ASP A 58 8.09 -17.31 -10.26
C ASP A 58 9.52 -17.71 -9.86
N VAL A 59 9.63 -18.41 -8.73
CA VAL A 59 10.91 -18.79 -8.12
C VAL A 59 11.67 -19.80 -8.99
N ASP A 60 10.96 -20.70 -9.66
CA ASP A 60 11.53 -21.78 -10.46
C ASP A 60 11.70 -21.37 -11.93
N ASP A 61 10.83 -20.51 -12.45
CA ASP A 61 10.85 -20.01 -13.82
C ASP A 61 10.65 -18.49 -13.89
N PRO A 62 11.75 -17.69 -13.89
CA PRO A 62 11.67 -16.23 -13.92
C PRO A 62 10.99 -15.62 -15.16
N SER A 63 10.68 -16.42 -16.18
CA SER A 63 9.89 -15.98 -17.34
C SER A 63 8.38 -15.96 -17.06
N LYS A 64 7.94 -16.60 -15.97
CA LYS A 64 6.58 -16.59 -15.48
C LYS A 64 6.42 -15.56 -14.36
N LEU A 65 5.33 -14.81 -14.43
CA LEU A 65 4.95 -13.86 -13.40
C LEU A 65 3.74 -14.41 -12.64
N ASN A 66 3.78 -14.29 -11.31
CA ASN A 66 2.63 -14.52 -10.47
C ASN A 66 1.55 -13.44 -10.70
N ASP A 67 0.35 -13.70 -10.19
CA ASP A 67 -0.77 -12.75 -10.23
C ASP A 67 -0.37 -11.42 -9.54
N HIS A 68 -0.58 -10.30 -10.23
CA HIS A 68 -0.16 -8.97 -9.79
C HIS A 68 -1.20 -7.91 -10.20
N SER A 69 -1.16 -6.76 -9.52
CA SER A 69 -2.05 -5.64 -9.85
C SER A 69 -1.74 -5.11 -11.25
N GLU A 70 -2.77 -4.95 -12.07
CA GLU A 70 -2.68 -4.17 -13.31
C GLU A 70 -2.53 -2.69 -12.95
N LEU A 71 -1.43 -2.09 -13.41
CA LEU A 71 -1.19 -0.66 -13.23
C LEU A 71 -1.82 0.14 -14.38
N PRO A 72 -2.33 1.35 -14.11
CA PRO A 72 -2.77 2.23 -15.18
C PRO A 72 -1.56 2.70 -16.02
N ASP A 73 -1.78 2.92 -17.32
CA ASP A 73 -0.77 3.46 -18.24
C ASP A 73 -0.23 4.82 -17.78
N VAL A 74 -1.06 5.59 -17.06
CA VAL A 74 -0.72 6.89 -16.48
C VAL A 74 -1.23 6.93 -15.04
N PHE A 75 -0.33 7.15 -14.09
CA PHE A 75 -0.73 7.40 -12.71
C PHE A 75 -1.37 8.78 -12.56
N LEU A 76 -2.42 8.84 -11.75
CA LEU A 76 -3.39 9.93 -11.79
C LEU A 76 -2.87 11.24 -11.22
N CYS A 77 -2.02 11.22 -10.19
CA CYS A 77 -1.28 12.38 -9.67
C CYS A 77 -0.42 11.92 -8.48
N LEU A 78 0.80 12.43 -8.30
CA LEU A 78 1.56 12.13 -7.07
C LEU A 78 0.83 12.68 -5.84
N GLU A 79 0.28 13.89 -5.97
CA GLU A 79 -0.45 14.60 -4.94
C GLU A 79 -1.67 13.80 -4.45
N ASP A 80 -2.38 13.10 -5.35
CA ASP A 80 -3.54 12.27 -4.98
C ASP A 80 -3.12 11.05 -4.15
N ILE A 81 -1.99 10.43 -4.49
CA ILE A 81 -1.42 9.30 -3.72
C ILE A 81 -0.99 9.78 -2.33
N LEU A 82 -0.35 10.95 -2.26
CA LEU A 82 0.06 11.54 -0.97
C LEU A 82 -1.16 11.93 -0.13
N GLN A 83 -2.21 12.49 -0.73
CA GLN A 83 -3.44 12.81 -0.03
C GLN A 83 -4.14 11.55 0.50
N TYR A 84 -4.20 10.48 -0.32
CA TYR A 84 -4.69 9.19 0.11
C TYR A 84 -3.93 8.65 1.32
N ARG A 85 -2.59 8.72 1.31
CA ARG A 85 -1.76 8.35 2.46
C ARG A 85 -2.14 9.13 3.72
N GLU A 86 -2.35 10.43 3.61
CA GLU A 86 -2.74 11.25 4.77
C GLU A 86 -4.14 10.88 5.30
N HIS A 87 -5.09 10.51 4.43
CA HIS A 87 -6.39 10.00 4.86
C HIS A 87 -6.28 8.67 5.62
N VAL A 88 -5.45 7.74 5.13
CA VAL A 88 -5.22 6.45 5.80
C VAL A 88 -4.54 6.66 7.16
N LYS A 89 -3.56 7.55 7.25
CA LYS A 89 -2.93 7.92 8.53
C LYS A 89 -3.94 8.53 9.51
N ALA A 90 -4.79 9.45 9.05
CA ALA A 90 -5.82 10.04 9.89
C ALA A 90 -6.77 8.97 10.45
N ARG A 91 -7.12 7.96 9.65
CA ARG A 91 -7.90 6.80 10.08
C ARG A 91 -7.17 5.96 11.15
N ILE A 92 -5.87 5.73 10.99
CA ILE A 92 -5.04 5.04 12.01
C ILE A 92 -5.02 5.84 13.31
N MET A 93 -4.78 7.15 13.23
CA MET A 93 -4.76 8.04 14.39
C MET A 93 -6.09 8.00 15.14
N ALA A 94 -7.21 8.08 14.43
CA ALA A 94 -8.54 8.01 15.04
C ALA A 94 -8.78 6.70 15.83
N LEU A 95 -8.22 5.57 15.36
CA LEU A 95 -8.30 4.30 16.10
C LEU A 95 -7.51 4.36 17.41
N TYR A 96 -6.32 4.95 17.40
CA TYR A 96 -5.53 5.12 18.62
C TYR A 96 -6.19 6.10 19.61
N GLU A 97 -6.78 7.20 19.11
CA GLU A 97 -7.53 8.16 19.92
C GLU A 97 -8.76 7.52 20.60
N SER A 98 -9.40 6.56 19.94
CA SER A 98 -10.52 5.80 20.51
C SER A 98 -10.08 4.60 21.37
N GLU A 99 -8.78 4.41 21.60
CA GLU A 99 -8.17 3.29 22.34
C GLU A 99 -8.59 1.89 21.82
N THR A 100 -9.20 1.83 20.63
CA THR A 100 -9.78 0.60 20.08
C THR A 100 -8.74 -0.50 19.83
N PRO A 101 -7.51 -0.20 19.36
CA PRO A 101 -6.46 -1.21 19.21
C PRO A 101 -6.10 -1.97 20.50
N TYR A 102 -6.30 -1.36 21.67
CA TYR A 102 -5.98 -1.97 22.96
C TYR A 102 -7.10 -2.88 23.48
N THR A 103 -8.32 -2.71 22.99
CA THR A 103 -9.51 -3.45 23.43
C THR A 103 -10.00 -4.46 22.39
N ASP A 104 -9.73 -4.21 21.10
CA ASP A 104 -10.00 -5.11 19.99
C ASP A 104 -8.70 -5.72 19.44
N ARG A 105 -8.49 -6.99 19.76
CA ARG A 105 -7.33 -7.78 19.32
C ARG A 105 -7.21 -7.92 17.80
N TYR A 106 -8.31 -7.84 17.05
CA TYR A 106 -8.28 -7.98 15.59
C TYR A 106 -7.74 -6.71 14.95
N ILE A 107 -8.20 -5.55 15.44
CA ILE A 107 -7.67 -4.24 15.04
C ILE A 107 -6.21 -4.07 15.48
N GLY A 108 -5.88 -4.43 16.72
CA GLY A 108 -4.49 -4.37 17.21
C GLY A 108 -3.52 -5.22 16.36
N ARG A 109 -3.93 -6.42 15.93
CA ARG A 109 -3.13 -7.27 15.04
C ARG A 109 -2.99 -6.70 13.63
N ALA A 110 -4.05 -6.11 13.09
CA ALA A 110 -3.99 -5.48 11.78
C ALA A 110 -2.97 -4.33 11.77
N LEU A 111 -3.00 -3.47 12.79
CA LEU A 111 -2.02 -2.40 12.96
C LEU A 111 -0.59 -2.93 13.13
N TRP A 112 -0.41 -4.06 13.81
CA TRP A 112 0.91 -4.68 13.96
C TRP A 112 1.48 -5.20 12.64
N ILE A 113 0.67 -5.93 11.85
CA ILE A 113 1.08 -6.42 10.53
C ILE A 113 1.44 -5.26 9.60
N VAL A 114 0.65 -4.19 9.65
CA VAL A 114 0.89 -2.96 8.89
C VAL A 114 2.23 -2.33 9.27
N PHE A 115 2.53 -2.23 10.57
CA PHE A 115 3.82 -1.72 11.04
C PHE A 115 5.00 -2.59 10.60
N GLU A 116 4.88 -3.92 10.72
CA GLU A 116 5.92 -4.85 10.26
C GLU A 116 6.18 -4.72 8.75
N HIS A 117 5.12 -4.56 7.97
CA HIS A 117 5.21 -4.37 6.53
C HIS A 117 5.94 -3.07 6.15
N GLU A 118 5.58 -1.94 6.78
CA GLU A 118 6.26 -0.66 6.54
C GLU A 118 7.75 -0.71 6.93
N MET A 119 8.08 -1.31 8.07
CA MET A 119 9.47 -1.45 8.51
C MET A 119 10.29 -2.35 7.58
N GLY A 120 9.69 -3.43 7.05
CA GLY A 120 10.32 -4.31 6.07
C GLY A 120 10.63 -3.62 4.74
N LEU A 121 9.76 -2.70 4.30
CA LEU A 121 9.98 -1.90 3.09
C LEU A 121 11.02 -0.79 3.28
N SER A 122 11.17 -0.27 4.50
CA SER A 122 12.05 0.86 4.84
C SER A 122 13.54 0.49 4.97
N LEU A 123 13.86 -0.81 4.95
CA LEU A 123 15.21 -1.37 5.15
C LEU A 123 15.92 -1.77 3.84
N LEU A 124 15.33 -1.44 2.68
CA LEU A 124 15.93 -1.56 1.35
C LEU A 124 16.29 -0.19 0.80
#